data_AF-K3WID8-F1
#
_entry.id   AF-K3WID8-F1
#
_cell.length_a   1.000
_cell.length_b   1.000
_cell.length_c   1.000
_cell.angle_alpha   90.00
_cell.angle_beta   90.00
_cell.angle_gamma   90.00
#
_symmetry.space_group_name_H-M   'P 1'
#
loop_
_entity.id
_entity.type
_entity.pdbx_description
1 polymer ?
#
loop_
_entity_poly.entity_id
_entity_poly.type
_entity_poly.pdbx_seq_one_letter_code
_entity_poly.pdbx_strand_id
1 'polypeptide(L)'
;MSIPKRGDEGSGVESDKEGSTSEENIDENEPATGVHYEIFVHTRRCEEVCYGLGITLKHIRKMKKKYDDNDMYCTGEITQAEFFYMINEEERPISKGIFKFGGIERNQKYISFDEYLLCVVQFASLTKPELFQYVFDLYDEDQSGTLDEHEFTHMNKELQSKQFCYPKNVETAIRMLGGADGGCHCTATEDGLVDLAQFMRFAKNFPVAFYPIVNMQKNVRAATMGESFWSQVVARRLKIQDLVTYMRRNYGAAPEMTLRERVSSIFFDDVFDIRKRAGELYALKLKQRKKLGWAE
;
A
#
# COMPACT_ATOMS: atom_id res chain seq x y z
N MET A 1 66.55 -28.59 -13.50
CA MET A 1 65.63 -28.03 -14.52
C MET A 1 64.75 -27.03 -13.79
N SER A 2 65.08 -25.74 -13.80
CA SER A 2 64.81 -24.73 -14.85
C SER A 2 63.53 -23.92 -14.53
N ILE A 3 63.76 -22.84 -13.77
CA ILE A 3 63.23 -21.44 -13.76
C ILE A 3 61.78 -21.07 -14.31
N PRO A 4 61.24 -19.83 -14.07
CA PRO A 4 60.00 -19.57 -13.32
C PRO A 4 59.01 -18.61 -14.08
N LYS A 5 58.17 -17.84 -13.33
CA LYS A 5 57.25 -16.71 -13.71
C LYS A 5 55.85 -17.17 -14.18
N ARG A 6 54.72 -16.47 -13.94
CA ARG A 6 54.43 -15.05 -13.63
C ARG A 6 52.94 -14.86 -13.25
N GLY A 7 52.62 -13.75 -12.56
CA GLY A 7 51.35 -12.98 -12.56
C GLY A 7 50.13 -13.65 -11.89
N ASP A 8 49.60 -13.19 -10.76
CA ASP A 8 48.89 -11.93 -10.49
C ASP A 8 47.54 -11.84 -11.22
N GLU A 9 46.45 -12.01 -10.46
CA GLU A 9 45.22 -11.21 -10.52
C GLU A 9 44.25 -11.71 -9.43
N GLY A 10 43.95 -10.84 -8.47
CA GLY A 10 42.96 -11.08 -7.44
C GLY A 10 41.53 -10.98 -7.98
N SER A 11 40.62 -11.75 -7.40
CA SER A 11 39.19 -11.48 -7.45
C SER A 11 38.61 -11.74 -6.07
N GLY A 12 38.63 -10.70 -5.23
CA GLY A 12 37.70 -10.61 -4.11
C GLY A 12 36.30 -10.54 -4.71
N VAL A 13 35.45 -11.50 -4.39
CA VAL A 13 34.03 -11.43 -4.74
C VAL A 13 33.39 -10.52 -3.72
N GLU A 14 33.37 -9.25 -4.09
CA GLU A 14 32.68 -8.17 -3.41
C GLU A 14 31.17 -8.41 -3.53
N SER A 15 30.50 -8.18 -2.42
CA SER A 15 29.09 -8.41 -2.16
C SER A 15 28.20 -7.42 -2.92
N ASP A 16 27.40 -7.90 -3.87
CA ASP A 16 26.30 -7.12 -4.44
C ASP A 16 25.09 -7.15 -3.50
N LYS A 17 25.09 -6.20 -2.55
CA LYS A 17 23.86 -5.78 -1.87
C LYS A 17 23.08 -4.90 -2.84
N GLU A 18 22.06 -5.46 -3.47
CA GLU A 18 21.08 -4.67 -4.22
C GLU A 18 20.29 -3.75 -3.27
N GLY A 19 20.74 -2.49 -3.23
CA GLY A 19 19.91 -1.29 -3.39
C GLY A 19 18.61 -1.22 -2.58
N SER A 20 18.74 -1.01 -1.27
CA SER A 20 17.75 -0.25 -0.51
C SER A 20 17.54 1.10 -1.19
N THR A 21 16.35 1.31 -1.75
CA THR A 21 15.90 2.62 -2.21
C THR A 21 15.87 3.56 -1.02
N SER A 22 16.85 4.46 -0.95
CA SER A 22 16.82 5.63 -0.08
C SER A 22 15.73 6.57 -0.58
N GLU A 23 14.51 6.34 -0.11
CA GLU A 23 13.46 7.35 -0.13
C GLU A 23 14.02 8.60 0.58
N GLU A 24 14.02 9.74 -0.10
CA GLU A 24 14.31 11.02 0.54
C GLU A 24 13.40 11.09 1.78
N ASN A 25 13.98 11.10 2.99
CA ASN A 25 13.27 11.32 4.25
C ASN A 25 12.62 12.70 4.18
N ILE A 26 11.42 12.77 3.60
CA ILE A 26 10.49 13.87 3.84
C ILE A 26 10.28 13.80 5.35
N ASP A 27 10.66 14.85 6.08
CA ASP A 27 10.30 14.95 7.48
C ASP A 27 8.79 14.79 7.55
N GLU A 28 8.31 13.66 8.11
CA GLU A 28 6.90 13.30 8.10
C GLU A 28 6.03 14.38 8.76
N ASN A 29 6.67 15.26 9.55
CA ASN A 29 6.07 16.35 10.29
C ASN A 29 6.26 17.74 9.63
N GLU A 30 6.81 17.82 8.41
CA GLU A 30 6.88 19.09 7.69
C GLU A 30 5.46 19.65 7.48
N PRO A 31 5.22 20.94 7.74
CA PRO A 31 3.89 21.52 7.58
C PRO A 31 3.44 21.46 6.11
N ALA A 32 2.14 21.26 5.90
CA ALA A 32 1.52 21.32 4.60
C ALA A 32 1.74 22.69 3.94
N THR A 33 1.84 22.70 2.61
CA THR A 33 1.98 23.94 1.85
C THR A 33 0.68 24.76 1.86
N GLY A 34 -0.46 24.10 2.12
CA GLY A 34 -1.80 24.71 2.13
C GLY A 34 -2.34 24.99 0.73
N VAL A 35 -1.60 24.65 -0.32
CA VAL A 35 -1.94 24.94 -1.71
C VAL A 35 -3.18 24.17 -2.16
N HIS A 36 -3.34 22.93 -1.67
CA HIS A 36 -4.40 22.04 -2.14
C HIS A 36 -5.59 21.98 -1.18
N TYR A 37 -5.33 22.11 0.12
CA TYR A 37 -6.32 21.80 1.16
C TYR A 37 -6.55 22.91 2.19
N GLU A 38 -6.08 24.13 1.93
CA GLU A 38 -6.25 25.28 2.83
C GLU A 38 -5.74 24.95 4.25
N ILE A 39 -6.62 25.08 5.26
CA ILE A 39 -6.33 24.83 6.67
C ILE A 39 -6.69 23.41 7.12
N PHE A 40 -7.25 22.56 6.25
CA PHE A 40 -7.82 21.28 6.65
C PHE A 40 -6.79 20.16 6.80
N VAL A 41 -5.65 20.26 6.12
CA VAL A 41 -4.57 19.28 6.17
C VAL A 41 -3.33 20.00 6.67
N HIS A 42 -2.68 19.43 7.68
CA HIS A 42 -1.62 20.11 8.43
C HIS A 42 -0.22 19.62 8.09
N THR A 43 -0.08 18.37 7.65
CA THR A 43 1.18 17.71 7.32
C THR A 43 1.36 17.61 5.82
N ARG A 44 2.60 17.84 5.37
CA ARG A 44 2.99 17.73 3.97
C ARG A 44 2.78 16.32 3.43
N ARG A 45 3.09 15.31 4.24
CA ARG A 45 2.84 13.90 3.90
C ARG A 45 1.37 13.65 3.54
N CYS A 46 0.43 14.12 4.38
CA CYS A 46 -0.99 13.94 4.11
C CYS A 46 -1.45 14.71 2.87
N GLU A 47 -0.96 15.94 2.67
CA GLU A 47 -1.25 16.73 1.47
C GLU A 47 -0.77 16.02 0.20
N GLU A 48 0.47 15.51 0.16
CA GLU A 48 1.03 14.85 -1.00
C GLU A 48 0.33 13.52 -1.33
N VAL A 49 -0.02 12.73 -0.32
CA VAL A 49 -0.76 11.45 -0.50
C VAL A 49 -2.16 11.72 -1.04
N CYS A 50 -2.91 12.62 -0.43
CA CYS A 50 -4.27 12.97 -0.88
C CYS A 50 -4.25 13.55 -2.29
N TYR A 51 -3.30 14.46 -2.57
CA TYR A 51 -3.17 15.08 -3.88
C TYR A 51 -2.75 14.07 -4.94
N GLY A 52 -1.81 13.17 -4.60
CA GLY A 52 -1.36 12.08 -5.46
C GLY A 52 -2.48 11.14 -5.91
N LEU A 53 -3.51 10.97 -5.08
CA LEU A 53 -4.69 10.13 -5.38
C LEU A 53 -5.84 10.90 -6.05
N GLY A 54 -5.66 12.20 -6.33
CA GLY A 54 -6.70 13.05 -6.91
C GLY A 54 -7.88 13.27 -5.95
N ILE A 55 -7.62 13.28 -4.65
CA ILE A 55 -8.60 13.66 -3.63
C ILE A 55 -8.71 15.19 -3.66
N THR A 56 -9.93 15.70 -3.86
CA THR A 56 -10.18 17.14 -3.96
C THR A 56 -10.51 17.72 -2.60
N LEU A 57 -10.40 19.05 -2.45
CA LEU A 57 -10.85 19.76 -1.25
C LEU A 57 -12.32 19.47 -0.89
N LYS A 58 -13.19 19.27 -1.89
CA LYS A 58 -14.59 18.87 -1.65
C LYS A 58 -14.68 17.49 -0.98
N HIS A 59 -13.79 16.56 -1.33
CA HIS A 59 -13.72 15.25 -0.70
C HIS A 59 -13.16 15.35 0.71
N ILE A 60 -12.08 16.13 0.92
CA ILE A 60 -11.52 16.39 2.24
C ILE A 60 -12.57 16.99 3.18
N ARG A 61 -13.31 18.02 2.77
CA ARG A 61 -14.39 18.62 3.58
C ARG A 61 -15.48 17.62 3.96
N LYS A 62 -15.82 16.67 3.06
CA LYS A 62 -16.79 15.62 3.37
C LYS A 62 -16.25 14.61 4.39
N MET A 63 -14.99 14.21 4.26
CA MET A 63 -14.34 13.32 5.23
C MET A 63 -14.13 14.02 6.58
N LYS A 64 -13.77 15.30 6.57
CA LYS A 64 -13.68 16.13 7.79
C LYS A 64 -15.01 16.21 8.51
N LYS A 65 -16.11 16.45 7.79
CA LYS A 65 -17.44 16.39 8.39
C LYS A 65 -17.72 15.05 9.07
N LYS A 66 -17.42 13.92 8.40
CA LYS A 66 -17.61 12.58 9.00
C LYS A 66 -16.75 12.35 10.24
N TYR A 67 -15.52 12.87 10.23
CA TYR A 67 -14.62 12.84 11.37
C TYR A 67 -15.18 13.66 12.54
N ASP A 68 -15.58 14.90 12.29
CA ASP A 68 -16.14 15.81 13.29
C ASP A 68 -17.46 15.29 13.87
N ASP A 69 -18.29 14.65 13.04
CA ASP A 69 -19.55 14.01 13.48
C ASP A 69 -19.31 12.87 14.49
N ASN A 70 -18.09 12.31 14.57
CA ASN A 70 -17.71 11.23 15.51
C ASN A 70 -16.83 11.71 16.68
N ASP A 71 -16.27 12.91 16.61
CA ASP A 71 -15.63 13.59 17.75
C ASP A 71 -16.72 14.12 18.70
N MET A 72 -17.33 13.21 19.46
CA MET A 72 -18.49 13.50 20.32
C MET A 72 -18.22 14.61 21.35
N TYR A 73 -16.96 14.84 21.69
CA TYR A 73 -16.54 15.81 22.69
C TYR A 73 -15.96 17.09 22.07
N CYS A 74 -15.98 17.23 20.74
CA CYS A 74 -15.41 18.36 19.99
C CYS A 74 -13.98 18.69 20.41
N THR A 75 -13.17 17.66 20.68
CA THR A 75 -11.78 17.80 21.13
C THR A 75 -10.83 18.16 20.00
N GLY A 76 -11.26 17.97 18.75
CA GLY A 76 -10.44 18.07 17.55
C GLY A 76 -9.74 16.76 17.20
N GLU A 77 -9.89 15.71 18.02
CA GLU A 77 -9.26 14.40 17.88
C GLU A 77 -10.27 13.28 18.08
N ILE A 78 -9.99 12.08 17.55
CA ILE A 78 -10.81 10.87 17.81
C ILE A 78 -9.95 9.78 18.45
N THR A 79 -10.55 8.90 19.22
CA THR A 79 -9.89 7.72 19.79
C THR A 79 -9.81 6.57 18.78
N GLN A 80 -8.93 5.59 19.04
CA GLN A 80 -8.88 4.35 18.23
C GLN A 80 -10.24 3.62 18.20
N ALA A 81 -10.98 3.64 19.33
CA ALA A 81 -12.31 3.03 19.41
C ALA A 81 -13.33 3.75 18.52
N GLU A 82 -13.32 5.09 18.51
CA GLU A 82 -14.16 5.89 17.61
C GLU A 82 -13.79 5.65 16.14
N PHE A 83 -12.49 5.53 15.81
CA PHE A 83 -12.05 5.16 14.46
C PHE A 83 -12.65 3.83 14.00
N PHE A 84 -12.56 2.77 14.82
CA PHE A 84 -13.09 1.45 14.47
C PHE A 84 -14.62 1.44 14.40
N TYR A 85 -15.29 2.19 15.29
CA TYR A 85 -16.72 2.41 15.23
C TYR A 85 -17.14 3.07 13.90
N MET A 86 -16.43 4.13 13.48
CA MET A 86 -16.70 4.84 12.23
C MET A 86 -16.64 3.93 11.01
N ILE A 87 -15.63 3.06 10.94
CA ILE A 87 -15.44 2.17 9.80
C ILE A 87 -16.26 0.88 9.91
N ASN A 88 -17.03 0.69 10.99
CA ASN A 88 -17.80 -0.53 11.25
C ASN A 88 -16.90 -1.79 11.22
N GLU A 89 -15.79 -1.73 11.94
CA GLU A 89 -14.81 -2.80 12.02
C GLU A 89 -14.49 -3.11 13.48
N GLU A 90 -14.18 -4.37 13.79
CA GLU A 90 -13.72 -4.74 15.13
C GLU A 90 -12.24 -4.46 15.29
N GLU A 91 -11.86 -4.01 16.48
CA GLU A 91 -10.48 -3.81 16.88
C GLU A 91 -9.78 -5.17 17.05
N ARG A 92 -8.91 -5.50 16.09
CA ARG A 92 -8.15 -6.77 15.97
C ARG A 92 -6.73 -6.43 15.53
N PRO A 93 -5.71 -7.25 15.80
CA PRO A 93 -4.35 -6.96 15.33
C PRO A 93 -4.27 -6.66 13.82
N ILE A 94 -5.00 -7.41 12.98
CA ILE A 94 -5.08 -7.23 11.53
C ILE A 94 -5.70 -5.89 11.13
N SER A 95 -6.70 -5.44 11.88
CA SER A 95 -7.38 -4.17 11.63
C SER A 95 -6.62 -2.99 12.21
N LYS A 96 -5.89 -3.16 13.32
CA LYS A 96 -4.94 -2.19 13.87
C LYS A 96 -3.77 -1.91 12.95
N GLY A 97 -3.40 -2.84 12.08
CA GLY A 97 -2.36 -2.60 11.08
C GLY A 97 -2.62 -1.37 10.20
N ILE A 98 -3.89 -0.94 10.04
CA ILE A 98 -4.23 0.27 9.27
C ILE A 98 -3.57 1.53 9.83
N PHE A 99 -3.29 1.55 11.14
CA PHE A 99 -2.64 2.68 11.81
C PHE A 99 -1.20 2.90 11.38
N LYS A 100 -0.53 1.87 10.81
CA LYS A 100 0.80 2.02 10.19
C LYS A 100 0.80 3.08 9.08
N PHE A 101 -0.31 3.23 8.34
CA PHE A 101 -0.43 4.22 7.27
C PHE A 101 -0.40 5.67 7.78
N GLY A 102 -0.95 5.91 8.98
CA GLY A 102 -0.98 7.21 9.63
C GLY A 102 0.24 7.51 10.49
N GLY A 103 1.14 6.55 10.71
CA GLY A 103 2.25 6.71 11.67
C GLY A 103 1.80 6.69 13.13
N ILE A 104 0.60 6.17 13.42
CA ILE A 104 0.02 6.18 14.76
C ILE A 104 0.69 5.12 15.63
N GLU A 105 1.23 5.53 16.78
CA GLU A 105 1.90 4.62 17.72
C GLU A 105 0.91 3.69 18.44
N ARG A 106 1.39 2.52 18.91
CA ARG A 106 0.53 1.52 19.59
C ARG A 106 -0.16 2.05 20.85
N ASN A 107 0.48 2.98 21.56
CA ASN A 107 0.01 3.60 22.81
C ASN A 107 -0.66 4.97 22.58
N GLN A 108 -0.69 5.47 21.34
CA GLN A 108 -1.29 6.74 21.01
C GLN A 108 -2.82 6.64 21.13
N LYS A 109 -3.38 7.46 22.02
CA LYS A 109 -4.81 7.41 22.36
C LYS A 109 -5.68 8.16 21.36
N TYR A 110 -5.14 9.26 20.83
CA TYR A 110 -5.86 10.23 20.03
C TYR A 110 -5.30 10.26 18.62
N ILE A 111 -6.18 10.32 17.63
CA ILE A 111 -5.89 10.29 16.21
C ILE A 111 -6.35 11.64 15.66
N SER A 112 -5.39 12.41 15.15
CA SER A 112 -5.64 13.67 14.45
C SER A 112 -6.34 13.43 13.11
N PHE A 113 -6.86 14.50 12.51
CA PHE A 113 -7.54 14.38 11.22
C PHE A 113 -6.59 13.94 10.09
N ASP A 114 -5.34 14.38 10.11
CA ASP A 114 -4.33 13.99 9.12
C ASP A 114 -4.00 12.50 9.18
N GLU A 115 -3.81 11.96 10.39
CA GLU A 115 -3.55 10.53 10.61
C GLU A 115 -4.76 9.68 10.21
N TYR A 116 -5.97 10.13 10.56
CA TYR A 116 -7.22 9.52 10.09
C TYR A 116 -7.29 9.47 8.56
N LEU A 117 -7.01 10.60 7.89
CA LEU A 117 -7.02 10.68 6.44
C LEU A 117 -5.99 9.74 5.82
N LEU A 118 -4.76 9.72 6.34
CA LEU A 118 -3.70 8.84 5.87
C LEU A 118 -4.10 7.36 5.97
N CYS A 119 -4.70 6.95 7.09
CA CYS A 119 -5.22 5.59 7.27
C CYS A 119 -6.29 5.25 6.24
N VAL A 120 -7.32 6.09 6.12
CA VAL A 120 -8.46 5.86 5.23
C VAL A 120 -8.05 5.87 3.76
N VAL A 121 -7.36 6.93 3.34
CA VAL A 121 -7.06 7.18 1.92
C VAL A 121 -6.11 6.13 1.37
N GLN A 122 -5.08 5.75 2.13
CA GLN A 122 -4.14 4.72 1.69
C GLN A 122 -4.82 3.35 1.66
N PHE A 123 -5.43 2.93 2.77
CA PHE A 123 -6.04 1.60 2.85
C PHE A 123 -7.21 1.40 1.87
N ALA A 124 -8.10 2.40 1.76
CA ALA A 124 -9.23 2.33 0.82
C ALA A 124 -8.78 2.32 -0.64
N SER A 125 -7.60 2.88 -0.95
CA SER A 125 -7.04 2.89 -2.30
C SER A 125 -6.16 1.68 -2.63
N LEU A 126 -5.97 0.72 -1.72
CA LEU A 126 -5.22 -0.50 -2.03
C LEU A 126 -5.94 -1.33 -3.10
N THR A 127 -5.17 -1.83 -4.07
CA THR A 127 -5.59 -2.89 -4.97
C THR A 127 -5.60 -4.22 -4.23
N LYS A 128 -6.22 -5.23 -4.83
CA LYS A 128 -6.24 -6.57 -4.24
C LYS A 128 -4.82 -7.15 -4.01
N PRO A 129 -3.86 -7.04 -4.95
CA PRO A 129 -2.48 -7.45 -4.68
C PRO A 129 -1.82 -6.64 -3.55
N GLU A 130 -2.03 -5.33 -3.49
CA GLU A 130 -1.46 -4.50 -2.42
C GLU A 130 -2.10 -4.78 -1.06
N LEU A 131 -3.38 -5.19 -1.00
CA LEU A 131 -3.99 -5.67 0.24
C LEU A 131 -3.30 -6.94 0.76
N PHE A 132 -2.89 -7.83 -0.15
CA PHE A 132 -2.18 -9.05 0.23
C PHE A 132 -0.76 -8.72 0.66
N GLN A 133 -0.06 -7.84 -0.06
CA GLN A 133 1.22 -7.28 0.38
C GLN A 133 1.11 -6.68 1.79
N TYR A 134 0.11 -5.85 2.03
CA TYR A 134 -0.14 -5.27 3.35
C TYR A 134 -0.30 -6.33 4.44
N VAL A 135 -0.98 -7.45 4.16
CA VAL A 135 -1.09 -8.55 5.12
C VAL A 135 0.28 -9.18 5.36
N PHE A 136 1.06 -9.44 4.31
CA PHE A 136 2.41 -9.97 4.45
C PHE A 136 3.27 -9.06 5.35
N ASP A 137 3.37 -7.77 5.02
CA ASP A 137 4.15 -6.76 5.77
C ASP A 137 3.61 -6.53 7.20
N LEU A 138 2.39 -6.96 7.50
CA LEU A 138 1.82 -6.86 8.82
C LEU A 138 2.34 -7.95 9.76
N TYR A 139 2.56 -9.16 9.22
CA TYR A 139 2.97 -10.34 9.99
C TYR A 139 4.44 -10.70 9.85
N ASP A 140 5.15 -10.15 8.85
CA ASP A 140 6.61 -10.09 8.80
C ASP A 140 7.08 -9.09 9.87
N GLU A 141 7.10 -9.54 11.13
CA GLU A 141 7.33 -8.68 12.29
C GLU A 141 8.79 -8.22 12.35
N ASP A 142 9.71 -9.08 11.88
CA ASP A 142 11.14 -8.81 11.83
C ASP A 142 11.62 -8.12 10.54
N GLN A 143 10.72 -7.93 9.56
CA GLN A 143 11.00 -7.34 8.25
C GLN A 143 12.10 -8.10 7.49
N SER A 144 12.18 -9.41 7.70
CA SER A 144 13.14 -10.28 7.00
C SER A 144 12.82 -10.43 5.52
N GLY A 145 11.58 -10.12 5.10
CA GLY A 145 11.07 -10.35 3.75
C GLY A 145 10.57 -11.78 3.54
N THR A 146 10.47 -12.57 4.61
CA THR A 146 9.97 -13.94 4.63
C THR A 146 9.14 -14.19 5.89
N LEU A 147 8.08 -14.98 5.81
CA LEU A 147 7.33 -15.40 6.98
C LEU A 147 7.86 -16.72 7.51
N ASP A 148 8.22 -16.76 8.79
CA ASP A 148 8.56 -18.01 9.46
C ASP A 148 7.30 -18.81 9.88
N GLU A 149 7.48 -20.01 10.43
CA GLU A 149 6.37 -20.87 10.87
C GLU A 149 5.50 -20.20 11.96
N HIS A 150 6.11 -19.43 12.86
CA HIS A 150 5.42 -18.76 13.94
C HIS A 150 4.56 -17.60 13.43
N GLU A 151 5.13 -16.72 12.60
CA GLU A 151 4.46 -15.59 11.95
C GLU A 151 3.32 -16.07 11.05
N PHE A 152 3.57 -17.09 10.23
CA PHE A 152 2.56 -17.67 9.36
C PHE A 152 1.42 -18.30 10.16
N THR A 153 1.73 -19.00 11.24
CA THR A 153 0.72 -19.60 12.14
C THR A 153 -0.10 -18.53 12.86
N HIS A 154 0.55 -17.44 13.29
CA HIS A 154 -0.12 -16.30 13.94
C HIS A 154 -1.11 -15.63 12.99
N MET A 155 -0.65 -15.28 11.79
CA MET A 155 -1.50 -14.76 10.71
C MET A 155 -2.71 -15.67 10.45
N ASN A 156 -2.46 -16.97 10.34
CA ASN A 156 -3.52 -17.90 10.02
C ASN A 156 -4.62 -17.96 11.10
N LYS A 157 -4.23 -18.01 12.38
CA LYS A 157 -5.20 -18.00 13.49
C LYS A 157 -6.07 -16.75 13.46
N GLU A 158 -5.50 -15.62 13.09
CA GLU A 158 -6.22 -14.37 13.01
C GLU A 158 -7.17 -14.29 11.80
N LEU A 159 -6.73 -14.76 10.63
CA LEU A 159 -7.58 -14.86 9.44
C LEU A 159 -8.73 -15.87 9.63
N GLN A 160 -8.56 -16.88 10.49
CA GLN A 160 -9.58 -17.86 10.85
C GLN A 160 -10.53 -17.42 11.97
N SER A 161 -10.38 -16.22 12.52
CA SER A 161 -11.23 -15.74 13.62
C SER A 161 -12.73 -15.78 13.27
N LYS A 162 -13.55 -16.11 14.27
CA LYS A 162 -14.94 -16.64 14.19
C LYS A 162 -15.95 -15.83 13.36
N GLN A 163 -15.62 -14.63 12.91
CA GLN A 163 -16.53 -13.80 12.09
C GLN A 163 -16.53 -14.15 10.61
N PHE A 164 -15.49 -14.86 10.12
CA PHE A 164 -15.34 -15.19 8.72
C PHE A 164 -15.35 -16.71 8.52
N CYS A 165 -16.49 -17.32 8.79
CA CYS A 165 -16.68 -18.76 8.79
C CYS A 165 -16.53 -19.40 7.40
N TYR A 166 -15.30 -19.76 7.01
CA TYR A 166 -15.03 -20.92 6.16
C TYR A 166 -13.86 -21.75 6.70
N PRO A 167 -13.90 -22.20 7.97
CA PRO A 167 -12.78 -22.91 8.60
C PRO A 167 -12.30 -24.09 7.76
N LYS A 168 -13.20 -24.83 7.11
CA LYS A 168 -12.85 -25.94 6.20
C LYS A 168 -12.08 -25.51 4.94
N ASN A 169 -12.38 -24.34 4.37
CA ASN A 169 -11.69 -23.86 3.17
C ASN A 169 -10.30 -23.34 3.53
N VAL A 170 -10.18 -22.67 4.69
CA VAL A 170 -8.88 -22.20 5.19
C VAL A 170 -8.03 -23.38 5.67
N GLU A 171 -8.60 -24.34 6.38
CA GLU A 171 -7.95 -25.62 6.77
C GLU A 171 -7.48 -26.41 5.55
N THR A 172 -8.29 -26.49 4.49
CA THR A 172 -7.88 -27.12 3.23
C THR A 172 -6.75 -26.34 2.54
N ALA A 173 -6.81 -25.02 2.54
CA ALA A 173 -5.76 -24.15 2.01
C ALA A 173 -4.43 -24.36 2.73
N ILE A 174 -4.48 -24.49 4.06
CA ILE A 174 -3.30 -24.75 4.91
C ILE A 174 -2.79 -26.15 4.71
N ARG A 175 -3.64 -27.16 4.62
CA ARG A 175 -3.19 -28.54 4.36
C ARG A 175 -2.49 -28.66 3.01
N MET A 176 -2.97 -27.89 2.03
CA MET A 176 -2.31 -27.74 0.71
C MET A 176 -1.03 -26.89 0.76
N LEU A 177 -0.70 -26.27 1.89
CA LEU A 177 0.48 -25.43 2.06
C LEU A 177 1.52 -26.05 3.01
N GLY A 178 1.08 -26.69 4.09
CA GLY A 178 1.89 -27.31 5.14
C GLY A 178 2.24 -28.78 4.88
N GLY A 179 2.10 -29.28 3.66
CA GLY A 179 2.71 -30.56 3.25
C GLY A 179 2.18 -31.85 3.90
N ALA A 180 1.01 -31.86 4.54
CA ALA A 180 0.54 -33.05 5.26
C ALA A 180 -0.06 -34.16 4.36
N ASP A 181 -0.58 -33.84 3.16
CA ASP A 181 -1.20 -34.82 2.26
C ASP A 181 -0.74 -34.62 0.81
N GLY A 182 0.54 -34.92 0.50
CA GLY A 182 1.02 -35.34 -0.83
C GLY A 182 0.61 -34.55 -2.09
N GLY A 183 0.18 -33.29 -1.96
CA GLY A 183 -0.44 -32.54 -3.05
C GLY A 183 -0.32 -31.04 -2.86
N CYS A 184 0.46 -30.43 -3.74
CA CYS A 184 0.85 -29.02 -3.84
C CYS A 184 2.03 -28.59 -2.96
N HIS A 185 3.22 -28.73 -3.53
CA HIS A 185 4.41 -27.94 -3.21
C HIS A 185 4.16 -26.44 -3.48
N CYS A 186 3.36 -25.78 -2.64
CA CYS A 186 3.56 -24.36 -2.39
C CYS A 186 4.75 -24.26 -1.43
N THR A 187 5.93 -24.67 -1.91
CA THR A 187 7.14 -24.84 -1.10
C THR A 187 7.40 -23.59 -0.29
N ALA A 188 7.16 -23.64 1.02
CA ALA A 188 8.15 -23.05 1.91
C ALA A 188 9.51 -23.59 1.41
N THR A 189 10.53 -22.75 1.36
CA THR A 189 11.87 -23.20 0.99
C THR A 189 12.27 -24.40 1.87
N GLU A 190 13.30 -25.16 1.52
CA GLU A 190 13.71 -26.33 2.34
C GLU A 190 13.96 -25.99 3.84
N ASP A 191 14.06 -24.70 4.15
CA ASP A 191 14.19 -24.06 5.46
C ASP A 191 12.87 -23.74 6.19
N GLY A 192 11.69 -23.94 5.58
CA GLY A 192 10.39 -23.65 6.21
C GLY A 192 9.92 -22.18 6.12
N LEU A 193 10.59 -21.34 5.34
CA LEU A 193 10.24 -19.92 5.17
C LEU A 193 9.31 -19.68 3.97
N VAL A 194 8.38 -18.73 4.11
CA VAL A 194 7.45 -18.31 3.04
C VAL A 194 7.80 -16.92 2.54
N ASP A 195 8.36 -16.84 1.33
CA ASP A 195 8.62 -15.55 0.68
C ASP A 195 7.34 -14.87 0.16
N LEU A 196 7.46 -13.59 -0.16
CA LEU A 196 6.35 -12.79 -0.68
C LEU A 196 5.73 -13.38 -1.97
N ALA A 197 6.53 -13.91 -2.90
CA ALA A 197 6.02 -14.43 -4.16
C ALA A 197 5.18 -15.70 -3.95
N GLN A 198 5.62 -16.57 -3.04
CA GLN A 198 4.90 -17.76 -2.59
C GLN A 198 3.60 -17.36 -1.90
N PHE A 199 3.65 -16.38 -1.00
CA PHE A 199 2.48 -15.84 -0.32
C PHE A 199 1.45 -15.27 -1.31
N MET A 200 1.89 -14.50 -2.30
CA MET A 200 1.01 -13.94 -3.33
C MET A 200 0.35 -15.02 -4.20
N ARG A 201 1.08 -16.09 -4.51
CA ARG A 201 0.52 -17.27 -5.20
C ARG A 201 -0.53 -17.96 -4.32
N PHE A 202 -0.26 -18.09 -3.02
CA PHE A 202 -1.22 -18.63 -2.06
C PHE A 202 -2.50 -17.79 -1.99
N ALA A 203 -2.38 -16.47 -1.81
CA ALA A 203 -3.52 -15.57 -1.71
C ALA A 203 -4.36 -15.54 -2.99
N LYS A 204 -3.74 -15.76 -4.15
CA LYS A 204 -4.43 -15.95 -5.43
C LYS A 204 -5.22 -17.27 -5.49
N ASN A 205 -4.65 -18.35 -4.97
CA ASN A 205 -5.28 -19.68 -4.99
C ASN A 205 -6.40 -19.82 -3.95
N PHE A 206 -6.28 -19.12 -2.81
CA PHE A 206 -7.23 -19.20 -1.70
C PHE A 206 -7.80 -17.82 -1.31
N PRO A 207 -8.48 -17.12 -2.23
CA PRO A 207 -8.94 -15.75 -2.00
C PRO A 207 -9.96 -15.63 -0.85
N VAL A 208 -10.64 -16.72 -0.49
CA VAL A 208 -11.61 -16.75 0.61
C VAL A 208 -10.92 -16.61 1.97
N ALA A 209 -9.68 -17.10 2.13
CA ALA A 209 -8.92 -16.96 3.36
C ALA A 209 -8.60 -15.48 3.68
N PHE A 210 -8.51 -14.65 2.64
CA PHE A 210 -8.27 -13.21 2.75
C PHE A 210 -9.56 -12.38 2.71
N TYR A 211 -10.73 -13.02 2.82
CA TYR A 211 -11.98 -12.29 2.92
C TYR A 211 -12.03 -11.30 4.10
N PRO A 212 -11.45 -11.57 5.30
CA PRO A 212 -11.43 -10.60 6.40
C PRO A 212 -10.86 -9.23 6.00
N ILE A 213 -9.69 -9.22 5.34
CA ILE A 213 -9.04 -7.96 4.94
C ILE A 213 -9.78 -7.27 3.80
N VAL A 214 -10.34 -8.05 2.86
CA VAL A 214 -11.16 -7.51 1.77
C VAL A 214 -12.46 -6.90 2.31
N ASN A 215 -13.07 -7.53 3.32
CA ASN A 215 -14.26 -7.02 3.98
C ASN A 215 -13.98 -5.74 4.75
N MET A 216 -12.86 -5.69 5.48
CA MET A 216 -12.40 -4.48 6.14
C MET A 216 -12.20 -3.32 5.15
N GLN A 217 -11.62 -3.58 3.98
CA GLN A 217 -11.51 -2.53 2.96
C GLN A 217 -12.89 -2.04 2.49
N LYS A 218 -13.85 -2.94 2.25
CA LYS A 218 -15.23 -2.54 1.90
C LYS A 218 -15.88 -1.71 2.98
N ASN A 219 -15.69 -2.08 4.25
CA ASN A 219 -16.15 -1.36 5.43
C ASN A 219 -15.60 0.08 5.43
N VAL A 220 -14.28 0.25 5.33
CA VAL A 220 -13.62 1.56 5.23
C VAL A 220 -14.16 2.37 4.04
N ARG A 221 -14.30 1.74 2.87
CA ARG A 221 -14.82 2.39 1.67
C ARG A 221 -16.26 2.87 1.85
N ALA A 222 -17.13 2.03 2.39
CA ALA A 222 -18.54 2.33 2.62
C ALA A 222 -18.75 3.42 3.68
N ALA A 223 -17.99 3.36 4.78
CA ALA A 223 -18.06 4.33 5.87
C ALA A 223 -17.65 5.75 5.45
N THR A 224 -16.80 5.89 4.43
CA THR A 224 -16.18 7.16 4.06
C THR A 224 -16.86 7.79 2.84
N MET A 225 -16.42 7.47 1.64
CA MET A 225 -16.89 8.11 0.39
C MET A 225 -17.71 7.15 -0.50
N GLY A 226 -17.82 5.88 -0.12
CA GLY A 226 -18.54 4.84 -0.84
C GLY A 226 -17.68 4.07 -1.86
N GLU A 227 -18.08 2.84 -2.16
CA GLU A 227 -17.33 1.90 -3.00
C GLU A 227 -17.03 2.45 -4.41
N SER A 228 -18.02 3.12 -5.03
CA SER A 228 -17.88 3.67 -6.39
C SER A 228 -16.80 4.74 -6.46
N PHE A 229 -16.74 5.63 -5.47
CA PHE A 229 -15.72 6.68 -5.39
C PHE A 229 -14.32 6.06 -5.30
N TRP A 230 -14.10 5.14 -4.37
CA TRP A 230 -12.80 4.53 -4.17
C TRP A 230 -12.38 3.65 -5.35
N SER A 231 -13.32 2.96 -5.98
CA SER A 231 -13.08 2.22 -7.22
C SER A 231 -12.59 3.14 -8.35
N GLN A 232 -13.16 4.35 -8.46
CA GLN A 232 -12.69 5.35 -9.43
C GLN A 232 -11.29 5.88 -9.07
N VAL A 233 -11.02 6.15 -7.78
CA VAL A 233 -9.68 6.55 -7.32
C VAL A 233 -8.63 5.49 -7.70
N VAL A 234 -8.89 4.22 -7.41
CA VAL A 234 -7.99 3.10 -7.77
C VAL A 234 -7.81 3.01 -9.28
N ALA A 235 -8.89 3.07 -10.06
CA ALA A 235 -8.81 3.00 -11.52
C ALA A 235 -8.00 4.15 -12.12
N ARG A 236 -8.13 5.37 -11.59
CA ARG A 236 -7.34 6.53 -12.00
C ARG A 236 -5.87 6.35 -11.64
N ARG A 237 -5.56 5.90 -10.42
CA ARG A 237 -4.18 5.63 -9.97
C ARG A 237 -3.50 4.61 -10.88
N LEU A 238 -4.18 3.51 -11.21
CA LEU A 238 -3.64 2.48 -12.10
C LEU A 238 -3.38 3.02 -13.51
N LYS A 239 -4.32 3.79 -14.08
CA LYS A 239 -4.11 4.45 -15.38
C LYS A 239 -2.89 5.38 -15.37
N ILE A 240 -2.71 6.17 -14.31
CA ILE A 240 -1.55 7.05 -14.15
C ILE A 240 -0.26 6.22 -14.13
N GLN A 241 -0.24 5.13 -13.36
CA GLN A 241 0.92 4.22 -13.28
C GLN A 241 1.24 3.57 -14.64
N ASP A 242 0.23 3.13 -15.38
CA ASP A 242 0.39 2.57 -16.72
C ASP A 242 1.00 3.60 -17.69
N LEU A 243 0.49 4.83 -17.67
CA LEU A 243 1.02 5.93 -18.48
C LEU A 243 2.48 6.26 -18.11
N VAL A 244 2.80 6.35 -16.83
CA VAL A 244 4.18 6.58 -16.37
C VAL A 244 5.10 5.45 -16.82
N THR A 245 4.64 4.20 -16.76
CA THR A 245 5.41 3.03 -17.20
C THR A 245 5.62 3.05 -18.71
N TYR A 246 4.61 3.43 -19.47
CA TYR A 246 4.72 3.65 -20.91
C TYR A 246 5.74 4.77 -21.24
N MET A 247 5.64 5.93 -20.59
CA MET A 247 6.57 7.05 -20.79
C MET A 247 8.01 6.64 -20.48
N ARG A 248 8.25 5.81 -19.44
CA ARG A 248 9.58 5.27 -19.15
C ARG A 248 10.12 4.41 -20.28
N ARG A 249 9.29 3.57 -20.89
CA ARG A 249 9.68 2.69 -22.01
C ARG A 249 9.88 3.44 -23.33
N ASN A 250 9.22 4.58 -23.50
CA ASN A 250 9.20 5.36 -24.75
C ASN A 250 9.86 6.74 -24.62
N TYR A 251 10.91 6.86 -23.80
CA TYR A 251 11.72 8.09 -23.66
C TYR A 251 10.91 9.38 -23.38
N GLY A 252 9.85 9.26 -22.59
CA GLY A 252 8.99 10.38 -22.21
C GLY A 252 7.82 10.66 -23.17
N ALA A 253 7.70 9.91 -24.27
CA ALA A 253 6.54 10.03 -25.16
C ALA A 253 5.26 9.53 -24.45
N ALA A 254 4.20 10.33 -24.51
CA ALA A 254 2.87 9.93 -24.06
C ALA A 254 2.18 9.10 -25.15
N PRO A 255 1.38 8.08 -24.79
CA PRO A 255 0.63 7.33 -25.79
C PRO A 255 -0.46 8.21 -26.42
N GLU A 256 -0.73 7.98 -27.69
CA GLU A 256 -1.80 8.69 -28.39
C GLU A 256 -3.16 8.47 -27.70
N MET A 257 -4.01 9.49 -27.72
CA MET A 257 -5.38 9.34 -27.24
C MET A 257 -6.15 8.42 -28.17
N THR A 258 -6.78 7.40 -27.57
CA THR A 258 -7.78 6.60 -28.28
C THR A 258 -8.98 7.48 -28.66
N LEU A 259 -9.76 7.09 -29.67
CA LEU A 259 -10.95 7.86 -30.07
C LEU A 259 -11.93 8.06 -28.91
N ARG A 260 -12.10 7.03 -28.07
CA ARG A 260 -12.93 7.11 -26.86
C ARG A 260 -12.41 8.16 -25.89
N GLU A 261 -11.10 8.20 -25.65
CA GLU A 261 -10.47 9.20 -24.78
C GLU A 261 -10.58 10.61 -25.36
N ARG A 262 -10.41 10.79 -26.67
CA ARG A 262 -10.57 12.10 -27.33
C ARG A 262 -12.00 12.63 -27.18
N VAL A 263 -12.99 11.76 -27.35
CA VAL A 263 -14.39 12.12 -27.14
C VAL A 263 -14.64 12.43 -25.67
N SER A 264 -14.18 11.56 -24.75
CA SER A 264 -14.36 11.79 -23.31
C SER A 264 -13.65 13.04 -22.82
N SER A 265 -12.47 13.39 -23.34
CA SER A 265 -11.72 14.60 -22.93
C SER A 265 -12.41 15.90 -23.32
N ILE A 266 -13.37 15.88 -24.26
CA ILE A 266 -14.18 17.05 -24.61
C ILE A 266 -15.21 17.34 -23.50
N PHE A 267 -15.65 16.30 -22.80
CA PHE A 267 -16.74 16.40 -21.81
C PHE A 267 -16.27 16.26 -20.37
N PHE A 268 -15.09 15.67 -20.15
CA PHE A 268 -14.57 15.36 -18.81
C PHE A 268 -13.08 15.69 -18.72
N ASP A 269 -12.74 16.57 -17.79
CA ASP A 269 -11.35 16.97 -17.50
C ASP A 269 -10.50 15.81 -16.95
N ASP A 270 -11.13 14.74 -16.47
CA ASP A 270 -10.47 13.59 -15.84
C ASP A 270 -9.42 12.92 -16.76
N VAL A 271 -9.63 12.91 -18.08
CA VAL A 271 -8.64 12.38 -19.04
C VAL A 271 -7.39 13.27 -19.11
N PHE A 272 -7.57 14.59 -19.14
CA PHE A 272 -6.48 15.54 -19.17
C PHE A 272 -5.70 15.52 -17.85
N ASP A 273 -6.41 15.51 -16.72
CA ASP A 273 -5.82 15.47 -15.38
C ASP A 273 -4.98 14.22 -15.16
N ILE A 274 -5.47 13.04 -15.57
CA ILE A 274 -4.72 11.77 -15.51
C ILE A 274 -3.41 11.87 -16.29
N ARG A 275 -3.45 12.42 -17.52
CA ARG A 275 -2.26 12.53 -18.37
C ARG A 275 -1.28 13.57 -17.86
N LYS A 276 -1.76 14.72 -17.41
CA LYS A 276 -0.95 15.76 -16.76
C LYS A 276 -0.23 15.19 -15.54
N ARG A 277 -0.96 14.49 -14.67
CA ARG A 277 -0.40 13.88 -13.46
C ARG A 277 0.64 12.81 -13.76
N ALA A 278 0.42 11.99 -14.79
CA ALA A 278 1.42 11.03 -15.25
C ALA A 278 2.72 11.72 -15.70
N GLY A 279 2.61 12.84 -16.43
CA GLY A 279 3.77 13.65 -16.84
C GLY A 279 4.55 14.23 -15.65
N GLU A 280 3.84 14.79 -14.66
CA GLU A 280 4.45 15.31 -13.43
C GLU A 280 5.22 14.22 -12.66
N LEU A 281 4.61 13.05 -12.47
CA LEU A 281 5.23 11.92 -11.78
C LEU A 281 6.44 11.37 -12.54
N TYR A 282 6.36 11.31 -13.87
CA TYR A 282 7.50 10.92 -14.70
C TYR A 282 8.67 11.92 -14.56
N ALA A 283 8.38 13.22 -14.62
CA ALA A 283 9.39 14.27 -14.44
C ALA A 283 10.02 14.24 -13.04
N LEU A 284 9.24 13.99 -11.99
CA LEU A 284 9.73 13.84 -10.63
C LEU A 284 10.69 12.65 -10.49
N LYS A 285 10.32 11.49 -11.03
CA LYS A 285 11.18 10.29 -11.06
C LYS A 285 12.47 10.51 -11.84
N LEU A 286 12.43 11.28 -12.94
CA LEU A 286 13.63 11.67 -13.66
C LEU A 286 14.55 12.57 -12.83
N LYS A 287 13.99 13.55 -12.10
CA LYS A 287 14.77 14.42 -11.21
C LYS A 287 15.46 13.62 -10.10
N GLN A 288 14.75 12.70 -9.47
CA GLN A 288 15.30 11.83 -8.43
C GLN A 288 16.47 10.99 -8.98
N ARG A 289 16.29 10.34 -10.14
CA ARG A 289 17.38 9.58 -10.79
C ARG A 289 18.61 10.43 -11.11
N LYS A 290 18.41 11.67 -11.58
CA LYS A 290 19.53 12.60 -11.84
C LYS A 290 20.27 12.99 -10.57
N LYS A 291 19.56 13.19 -9.45
CA LYS A 291 20.20 13.46 -8.14
C LYS A 291 21.02 12.27 -7.66
N LEU A 292 20.48 11.05 -7.76
CA LEU A 292 21.19 9.82 -7.39
C LEU A 292 22.45 9.60 -8.24
N GLY A 293 22.37 9.84 -9.55
CA GLY A 293 23.54 9.73 -10.45
C GLY A 293 24.56 10.87 -10.36
N TRP A 294 24.35 11.86 -9.48
CA TRP A 294 25.35 12.91 -9.13
C TRP A 294 25.97 12.66 -7.74
N ALA A 295 25.53 11.61 -7.04
CA ALA A 295 26.03 11.21 -5.73
C ALA A 295 27.02 10.03 -5.78
N GLU A 296 27.47 9.64 -6.98
CA GLU A 296 28.58 8.70 -7.25
C GLU A 296 29.84 9.44 -7.67
#